data_AF-A0A9E2E8H2-F1
#
_entry.id   AF-A0A9E2E8H2-F1
#
_cell.length_a   1.000
_cell.length_b   1.000
_cell.length_c   1.000
_cell.angle_alpha   90.00
_cell.angle_beta   90.00
_cell.angle_gamma   90.00
#
_symmetry.space_group_name_H-M   'P 1'
#
loop_
_entity.id
_entity.type
_entity.pdbx_description
1 polymer ?
#
loop_
_entity_poly.entity_id
_entity_poly.type
_entity_poly.pdbx_seq_one_letter_code
_entity_poly.pdbx_strand_id
1 'polypeptide(L)'
;MTSSARQCLLKSFEEDYTIEDYKSGVPRWCIGCGDNAILAAVQRLCRDEQLAPEKTMFVSGIGCSSRFPHYMHTYGFHGLHGRALPIAEGIKMRRPDLHVFVITGDGDC
;
A
#
# COMPACT_ATOMS: atom_id res chain seq x y z
N MET A 1 -30.86 -15.38 16.42
CA MET A 1 -29.97 -15.42 15.24
C MET A 1 -28.55 -15.71 15.71
N THR A 2 -28.33 -16.97 16.08
CA THR A 2 -27.13 -17.44 16.79
C THR A 2 -25.96 -17.58 15.81
N SER A 3 -24.98 -16.68 15.90
CA SER A 3 -23.66 -16.87 15.30
C SER A 3 -23.10 -18.21 15.78
N SER A 4 -22.91 -19.15 14.87
CA SER A 4 -22.35 -20.48 15.15
C SER A 4 -20.93 -20.35 15.71
N ALA A 5 -20.59 -21.11 16.75
CA ALA A 5 -19.23 -21.15 17.32
C ALA A 5 -18.14 -21.44 16.27
N ARG A 6 -18.49 -22.11 15.16
CA ARG A 6 -17.60 -22.29 14.00
C ARG A 6 -17.23 -20.99 13.29
N GLN A 7 -18.17 -20.04 13.17
CA GLN A 7 -17.90 -18.75 12.53
C GLN A 7 -16.94 -17.90 13.38
N CYS A 8 -17.07 -17.99 14.71
CA CYS A 8 -16.18 -17.32 15.65
C CYS A 8 -14.77 -17.94 15.63
N LEU A 9 -14.69 -19.26 15.54
CA LEU A 9 -13.41 -19.99 15.44
C LEU A 9 -12.70 -19.77 14.11
N LEU A 10 -13.42 -19.66 12.98
CA LEU A 10 -12.81 -19.33 11.69
C LEU A 10 -12.24 -17.91 11.66
N LYS A 11 -12.93 -16.94 12.28
CA LYS A 11 -12.42 -15.57 12.45
C LYS A 11 -11.14 -15.50 13.29
N SER A 12 -10.98 -16.38 14.28
CA SER A 12 -9.77 -16.39 15.12
C SER A 12 -8.51 -16.96 14.43
N PHE A 13 -8.63 -17.44 13.19
CA PHE A 13 -7.49 -17.92 12.37
C PHE A 13 -7.19 -17.01 11.17
N GLU A 14 -7.86 -15.87 11.02
CA GLU A 14 -7.41 -14.82 10.10
C GLU A 14 -6.18 -14.16 10.72
N GLU A 15 -5.05 -14.16 10.00
CA GLU A 15 -3.82 -13.50 10.45
C GLU A 15 -4.09 -11.98 10.52
N ASP A 16 -4.14 -11.45 11.74
CA ASP A 16 -4.27 -10.00 11.95
C ASP A 16 -2.92 -9.32 11.68
N TYR A 17 -2.88 -8.47 10.65
CA TYR A 17 -1.72 -7.65 10.32
C TYR A 17 -1.57 -6.47 11.28
N THR A 18 -0.32 -6.20 11.64
CA THR A 18 0.10 -5.07 12.46
C THR A 18 0.68 -3.96 11.59
N ILE A 19 0.98 -2.79 12.17
CA ILE A 19 1.58 -1.70 11.39
C ILE A 19 3.02 -2.02 10.97
N GLU A 20 3.70 -2.88 11.72
CA GLU A 20 5.06 -3.36 11.45
C GLU A 20 5.13 -4.14 10.14
N ASP A 21 4.07 -4.87 9.78
CA ASP A 21 4.00 -5.69 8.56
C ASP A 21 4.00 -4.86 7.27
N TYR A 22 3.72 -3.55 7.36
CA TYR A 22 3.70 -2.63 6.22
C TYR A 22 4.90 -1.69 6.16
N LYS A 23 5.75 -1.64 7.19
CA LYS A 23 6.91 -0.74 7.22
C LYS A 23 8.10 -1.35 6.51
N SER A 24 8.71 -0.62 5.58
CA SER A 24 9.98 -0.99 4.96
C SER A 24 10.92 0.20 4.87
N GLY A 25 12.23 -0.07 4.91
CA GLY A 25 13.27 0.94 4.71
C GLY A 25 13.22 2.14 5.67
N VAL A 26 14.08 3.12 5.42
CA VAL A 26 14.08 4.40 6.14
C VAL A 26 13.78 5.52 5.14
N PRO A 27 12.69 6.29 5.36
CA PRO A 27 12.35 7.43 4.51
C PRO A 27 13.51 8.42 4.37
N ARG A 28 13.76 8.87 3.13
CA ARG A 28 14.84 9.81 2.78
C ARG A 28 14.30 11.21 2.50
N TRP A 29 13.08 11.50 2.93
CA TRP A 29 12.47 12.81 2.83
C TRP A 29 13.03 13.77 3.88
N CYS A 30 12.92 15.07 3.61
CA CYS A 30 13.34 16.11 4.55
C CYS A 30 12.58 16.00 5.88
N ILE A 31 13.21 16.44 6.96
CA ILE A 31 12.56 16.59 8.26
C ILE A 31 11.40 17.58 8.11
N GLY A 32 10.20 17.19 8.55
CA GLY A 32 8.98 17.99 8.40
C GLY A 32 8.28 17.84 7.03
N CYS A 33 8.78 17.00 6.12
CA CYS A 33 8.09 16.72 4.86
C CYS A 33 6.75 15.99 5.12
N GLY A 34 5.69 16.45 4.46
CA GLY A 34 4.33 15.90 4.56
C GLY A 34 4.20 14.45 4.08
N ASP A 35 5.08 13.99 3.18
CA ASP A 35 5.08 12.60 2.70
C ASP A 35 5.26 11.59 3.83
N ASN A 36 5.97 11.94 4.91
CA ASN A 36 6.09 11.10 6.10
C ASN A 36 4.73 10.87 6.79
N ALA A 37 3.89 11.91 6.84
CA ALA A 37 2.56 11.81 7.42
C ALA A 37 1.62 10.99 6.53
N ILE A 38 1.71 11.16 5.21
CA ILE A 38 0.96 10.35 4.24
C ILE A 38 1.36 8.87 4.36
N LEU A 39 2.66 8.57 4.43
CA LEU A 39 3.16 7.20 4.62
C LEU A 39 2.60 6.57 5.90
N ALA A 40 2.67 7.27 7.03
CA ALA A 40 2.14 6.78 8.29
C ALA A 40 0.61 6.57 8.24
N ALA A 41 -0.13 7.45 7.56
CA ALA A 41 -1.58 7.32 7.41
C ALA A 41 -1.95 6.11 6.54
N VAL A 42 -1.25 5.88 5.44
CA VAL A 42 -1.49 4.73 4.55
C VAL A 42 -1.10 3.42 5.23
N GLN A 43 0.00 3.36 5.97
CA GLN A 43 0.35 2.16 6.75
C GLN A 43 -0.73 1.81 7.79
N ARG A 44 -1.31 2.83 8.44
CA ARG A 44 -2.45 2.63 9.34
C ARG A 44 -3.68 2.16 8.58
N LEU A 45 -3.98 2.74 7.41
CA LEU A 45 -5.08 2.30 6.57
C LEU A 45 -4.94 0.82 6.18
N CYS A 46 -3.76 0.39 5.72
CA CYS A 46 -3.54 -1.01 5.35
C CYS A 46 -3.78 -1.96 6.53
N ARG A 47 -3.30 -1.60 7.73
CA ARG A 47 -3.58 -2.35 8.97
C ARG A 47 -5.06 -2.34 9.32
N ASP A 48 -5.70 -1.18 9.33
CA ASP A 48 -7.09 -1.05 9.80
C ASP A 48 -8.07 -1.78 8.88
N GLU A 49 -7.78 -1.81 7.58
CA GLU A 49 -8.53 -2.55 6.57
C GLU A 49 -8.02 -4.00 6.39
N GLN A 50 -7.02 -4.43 7.18
CA GLN A 50 -6.43 -5.77 7.12
C GLN A 50 -6.05 -6.21 5.70
N LEU A 51 -5.43 -5.30 4.94
CA LEU A 51 -5.04 -5.57 3.56
C LEU A 51 -3.82 -6.50 3.55
N ALA A 52 -3.97 -7.70 3.02
CA ALA A 52 -2.85 -8.63 2.88
C ALA A 52 -1.68 -7.97 2.12
N PRO A 53 -0.47 -7.87 2.71
CA PRO A 53 0.68 -7.21 2.09
C PRO A 53 1.01 -7.76 0.69
N GLU A 54 0.90 -9.07 0.50
CA GLU A 54 1.12 -9.78 -0.77
C GLU A 54 -0.01 -9.58 -1.80
N LYS A 55 -1.17 -9.06 -1.37
CA LYS A 55 -2.27 -8.63 -2.25
C LYS A 55 -2.30 -7.13 -2.46
N THR A 56 -1.38 -6.38 -1.86
CA THR A 56 -1.33 -4.91 -1.92
C THR A 56 -0.16 -4.46 -2.78
N MET A 57 -0.41 -3.49 -3.66
CA MET A 57 0.58 -2.98 -4.59
C MET A 57 0.57 -1.45 -4.66
N PHE A 58 1.74 -0.84 -4.48
CA PHE A 58 1.94 0.61 -4.67
C PHE A 58 2.69 0.88 -5.96
N VAL A 59 2.12 1.69 -6.83
CA VAL A 59 2.73 2.10 -8.11
C VAL A 59 3.03 3.59 -8.05
N SER A 60 4.21 3.99 -8.49
CA SER A 60 4.61 5.40 -8.54
C SER A 60 5.38 5.75 -9.82
N GLY A 61 5.46 7.05 -10.14
CA GLY A 61 6.28 7.59 -11.23
C GLY A 61 7.65 8.04 -10.72
N ILE A 62 8.04 9.30 -10.92
CA ILE A 62 9.32 9.87 -10.47
C ILE A 62 9.11 11.17 -9.68
N GLY A 63 9.75 11.25 -8.52
CA GLY A 63 9.69 12.42 -7.64
C GLY A 63 10.06 12.06 -6.21
N CYS A 64 10.01 13.05 -5.31
CA CYS A 64 10.12 12.79 -3.87
C CYS A 64 9.00 11.85 -3.42
N SER A 65 7.75 12.19 -3.74
CA SER A 65 6.57 11.36 -3.46
C SER A 65 6.72 9.94 -4.02
N SER A 66 7.26 9.80 -5.23
CA SER A 66 7.34 8.52 -5.93
C SER A 66 8.33 7.52 -5.31
N ARG A 67 9.09 7.94 -4.28
CA ARG A 67 9.87 7.02 -3.43
C ARG A 67 8.99 6.17 -2.51
N PHE A 68 7.70 6.47 -2.39
CA PHE A 68 6.76 5.82 -1.47
C PHE A 68 6.78 4.28 -1.51
N PRO A 69 6.78 3.59 -2.67
CA PRO A 69 6.77 2.13 -2.69
C PRO A 69 8.00 1.48 -2.04
N HIS A 70 9.12 2.20 -1.92
CA HIS A 70 10.33 1.70 -1.24
C HIS A 70 10.16 1.63 0.29
N TYR A 71 9.13 2.30 0.82
CA TYR A 71 8.89 2.39 2.26
C TYR A 71 7.69 1.55 2.73
N MET A 72 7.11 0.78 1.80
CA MET A 72 6.01 -0.15 2.05
C MET A 72 6.54 -1.58 1.93
N HIS A 73 6.26 -2.42 2.93
CA HIS A 73 6.56 -3.84 2.87
C HIS A 73 5.43 -4.60 2.14
N THR A 74 5.27 -4.29 0.85
CA THR A 74 4.27 -4.87 -0.05
C THR A 74 4.87 -5.01 -1.44
N TYR A 75 4.10 -5.44 -2.45
CA TYR A 75 4.54 -5.25 -3.83
C TYR A 75 4.62 -3.75 -4.17
N GLY A 76 5.64 -3.37 -4.92
CA GLY A 76 5.91 -1.98 -5.29
C GLY A 76 6.47 -1.88 -6.70
N PHE A 77 6.03 -0.87 -7.46
CA PHE A 77 6.57 -0.57 -8.79
C PHE A 77 6.92 0.91 -8.88
N HIS A 78 8.22 1.20 -9.02
CA HIS A 78 8.73 2.55 -9.24
C HIS A 78 9.01 2.73 -10.73
N GLY A 79 8.08 3.39 -11.42
CA GLY A 79 8.03 3.45 -12.87
C GLY A 79 8.71 4.68 -13.46
N LEU A 80 8.16 5.14 -14.59
CA LEU A 80 8.65 6.31 -15.30
C LEU A 80 7.83 7.55 -14.92
N HIS A 81 8.46 8.71 -15.05
CA HIS A 81 7.84 10.00 -14.79
C HIS A 81 6.57 10.18 -15.64
N GLY A 82 5.44 10.56 -15.03
CA GLY A 82 4.18 10.74 -15.79
C GLY A 82 3.48 9.44 -16.19
N ARG A 83 3.91 8.26 -15.71
CA ARG A 83 3.42 6.96 -16.21
C ARG A 83 2.91 6.02 -15.12
N ALA A 84 2.72 6.49 -13.89
CA ALA A 84 2.22 5.66 -12.80
C ALA A 84 0.82 5.09 -13.09
N LEU A 85 -0.11 5.92 -13.60
CA LEU A 85 -1.49 5.53 -13.92
C LEU A 85 -1.61 4.45 -15.00
N PRO A 86 -1.02 4.58 -16.21
CA PRO A 86 -1.15 3.54 -17.23
C PRO A 86 -0.52 2.20 -16.78
N ILE A 87 0.53 2.25 -15.97
CA ILE A 87 1.14 1.04 -15.39
C ILE A 87 0.17 0.38 -14.40
N ALA A 88 -0.41 1.16 -13.49
CA ALA A 88 -1.37 0.68 -12.51
C ALA A 88 -2.64 0.12 -13.16
N GLU A 89 -3.12 0.74 -14.23
CA GLU A 89 -4.24 0.26 -15.03
C GLU A 89 -3.95 -1.14 -15.59
N GLY A 90 -2.80 -1.33 -16.26
CA GLY A 90 -2.41 -2.64 -16.80
C GLY A 90 -2.32 -3.73 -15.73
N ILE A 91 -1.78 -3.38 -14.55
CA ILE A 91 -1.73 -4.28 -13.39
C ILE A 91 -3.14 -4.68 -12.98
N LYS A 92 -4.03 -3.69 -12.77
CA LYS A 92 -5.38 -3.94 -12.27
C LYS A 92 -6.25 -4.72 -13.27
N MET A 93 -6.08 -4.46 -14.57
CA MET A 93 -6.72 -5.25 -15.64
C MET A 93 -6.29 -6.71 -15.60
N ARG A 94 -4.99 -6.98 -15.39
CA ARG A 94 -4.47 -8.36 -15.39
C ARG A 94 -4.72 -9.11 -14.09
N ARG A 95 -4.69 -8.39 -12.96
CA ARG A 95 -4.80 -8.89 -11.58
C ARG A 95 -5.86 -8.09 -10.81
N PRO A 96 -7.15 -8.32 -11.11
CA PRO A 96 -8.24 -7.61 -10.46
C PRO A 96 -8.35 -7.92 -8.95
N ASP A 97 -7.71 -8.99 -8.48
CA ASP A 97 -7.66 -9.39 -7.08
C ASP A 97 -6.71 -8.55 -6.21
N LEU A 98 -5.81 -7.75 -6.81
CA LEU A 98 -4.88 -6.91 -6.06
C LEU A 98 -5.50 -5.58 -5.64
N HIS A 99 -5.15 -5.11 -4.45
CA HIS A 99 -5.37 -3.73 -4.02
C HIS A 99 -4.27 -2.86 -4.63
N VAL A 100 -4.61 -2.03 -5.62
CA VAL A 100 -3.64 -1.22 -6.36
C VAL A 100 -3.79 0.24 -5.94
N PHE A 101 -2.72 0.81 -5.43
CA PHE A 101 -2.61 2.21 -5.03
C PHE A 101 -1.62 2.92 -5.95
N VAL A 102 -1.97 4.15 -6.36
CA VAL A 102 -1.09 5.01 -7.15
C VAL A 102 -0.63 6.17 -6.29
N ILE A 103 0.68 6.35 -6.19
CA ILE A 103 1.30 7.49 -5.51
C ILE A 103 2.00 8.33 -6.56
N THR A 104 1.55 9.57 -6.71
CA THR A 104 2.10 10.53 -7.66
C THR A 104 2.31 11.87 -6.97
N GLY A 105 3.38 12.58 -7.35
CA GLY A 105 3.52 14.00 -7.03
C GLY A 105 2.61 14.82 -7.94
N ASP A 106 2.39 16.08 -7.57
CA ASP A 106 1.65 17.06 -8.37
C ASP A 106 2.21 17.20 -9.80
N GLY A 107 3.54 17.25 -9.95
CA GLY A 107 4.20 17.34 -11.26
C GLY A 107 4.46 16.00 -11.96
N ASP A 108 4.21 14.86 -11.30
CA ASP A 108 4.46 13.51 -11.84
C ASP A 108 3.23 12.88 -12.51
N CYS A 109 2.08 13.57 -12.47
CA CYS A 109 0.81 13.13 -13.04
C CYS A 109 0.84 13.04 -14.56
#